data_AF-A0A3C0QXV0-F1
#
_entry.id   AF-A0A3C0QXV0-F1
#
_cell.length_a   1.000
_cell.length_b   1.000
_cell.length_c   1.000
_cell.angle_alpha   90.00
_cell.angle_beta   90.00
_cell.angle_gamma   90.00
#
_symmetry.space_group_name_H-M   'P 1'
#
loop_
_entity.id
_entity.type
_entity.pdbx_description
1 polymer ?
#
loop_
_entity_poly.entity_id
_entity_poly.type
_entity_poly.pdbx_seq_one_letter_code
_entity_poly.pdbx_strand_id
1 'polypeptide(L)'
;RRRWLDNHFAGMVYTLNHSPMQSLSLTLGGGYKTYWGRHFGEIIWAEHALNVPKGWLYYDNDAVKQDFNTFLKANYELAPGLNLFADLQYRFIDYTFEGPAWVLGEVSNIDQQAIFHFFNPKVGLNWAINPRNTVYAFGGIGNREPVRRDFTESSPESRPKHETLRNLELGYRYQGERFMFNANFYLMDYKNQLVLTGEINDVGGFSRVNIEDSYRLGLELQGGLILSERLTWQGNFTISRNKIPVFEEFSDVFDSNWEWIGTESRIYKNTDIAFSPSIIAGSMFSFEAFNDFVVTLNSKYVGRQFIDNTQSEQRMLDAFFVNDLRINYVIRPGFFREVELIVQVNNLLNHYYETNAWIYKGVVGDQGLITIEDGFFPQAGRHFMAGLNLRF
;
A
#
# COMPACT_ATOMS: atom_id res chain seq x y z
N ARG A 1 13.78 -23.42 -14.62
CA ARG A 1 14.04 -23.20 -13.18
C ARG A 1 12.79 -22.65 -12.49
N ARG A 2 12.68 -22.74 -11.16
CA ARG A 2 11.62 -22.13 -10.33
C ARG A 2 12.25 -21.42 -9.13
N ARG A 3 11.52 -20.50 -8.52
CA ARG A 3 11.88 -19.85 -7.25
C ARG A 3 10.78 -20.08 -6.25
N TRP A 4 11.16 -20.28 -5.00
CA TRP A 4 10.27 -20.65 -3.92
C TRP A 4 10.59 -19.86 -2.66
N LEU A 5 9.58 -19.82 -1.79
CA LEU A 5 9.66 -19.27 -0.45
C LEU A 5 9.15 -20.35 0.51
N ASP A 6 9.89 -20.60 1.59
CA ASP A 6 9.42 -21.37 2.73
C ASP A 6 9.47 -20.49 3.98
N ASN A 7 8.31 -20.23 4.55
CA ASN A 7 8.14 -19.18 5.54
C ASN A 7 7.43 -19.71 6.78
N HIS A 8 8.01 -19.43 7.94
CA HIS A 8 7.42 -19.69 9.24
C HIS A 8 7.30 -18.40 10.03
N PHE A 9 6.26 -18.32 10.86
CA PHE A 9 6.02 -17.17 11.72
C PHE A 9 5.53 -17.63 13.08
N ALA A 10 6.13 -17.11 14.13
CA ALA A 10 5.67 -17.30 15.50
C ALA A 10 5.75 -15.98 16.27
N GLY A 11 4.92 -15.83 17.30
CA GLY A 11 5.00 -14.65 18.14
C GLY A 11 4.03 -14.67 19.30
N MET A 12 4.23 -13.71 20.20
CA MET A 12 3.39 -13.45 21.35
C MET A 12 3.01 -11.97 21.36
N VAL A 13 1.79 -11.70 21.80
CA VAL A 13 1.32 -10.34 22.11
C VAL A 13 0.81 -10.31 23.54
N TYR A 14 0.93 -9.15 24.19
CA TYR A 14 0.40 -8.93 25.52
C TYR A 14 -0.30 -7.59 25.59
N THR A 15 -1.27 -7.48 26.50
CA THR A 15 -1.98 -6.23 26.76
C THR A 15 -2.45 -6.22 28.20
N LEU A 16 -2.18 -5.12 28.89
CA LEU A 16 -2.69 -4.80 30.22
C LEU A 16 -3.45 -3.49 30.14
N ASN A 17 -4.74 -3.54 30.47
CA ASN A 17 -5.59 -2.36 30.56
C ASN A 17 -5.80 -2.00 32.03
N HIS A 18 -5.58 -0.74 32.38
CA HIS A 18 -5.75 -0.24 33.72
C HIS A 18 -6.43 1.13 33.68
N SER A 19 -7.55 1.29 34.39
CA SER A 19 -8.26 2.57 34.48
C SER A 19 -8.16 3.08 35.92
N PRO A 20 -7.09 3.83 36.26
CA PRO A 20 -6.85 4.29 37.63
C PRO A 20 -7.93 5.28 38.12
N MET A 21 -8.62 5.93 37.20
CA MET A 21 -9.77 6.80 37.45
C MET A 21 -10.72 6.76 36.24
N GLN A 22 -11.97 7.20 36.42
CA GLN A 22 -12.98 7.14 35.35
C GLN A 22 -12.57 7.91 34.09
N SER A 23 -11.87 9.04 34.25
CA SER A 23 -11.40 9.88 33.15
C SER A 23 -10.07 9.43 32.54
N LEU A 24 -9.37 8.43 33.10
CA LEU A 24 -8.06 8.01 32.61
C LEU A 24 -8.04 6.50 32.38
N SER A 25 -7.73 6.11 31.14
CA SER A 25 -7.48 4.72 30.77
C SER A 25 -6.05 4.58 30.25
N LEU A 26 -5.31 3.64 30.82
CA LEU A 26 -3.95 3.29 30.46
C LEU A 26 -3.94 1.90 29.83
N THR A 27 -3.21 1.75 28.72
CA THR A 27 -2.95 0.46 28.08
C THR A 27 -1.44 0.30 27.91
N LEU A 28 -0.86 -0.68 28.60
CA LEU A 28 0.48 -1.18 28.31
C LEU A 28 0.35 -2.40 27.42
N GLY A 29 0.92 -2.37 26.23
CA GLY A 29 0.85 -3.48 25.30
C GLY A 29 2.16 -3.67 24.56
N GLY A 30 2.24 -4.76 23.81
CA GLY A 30 3.42 -5.07 23.02
C GLY A 30 3.39 -6.48 22.46
N GLY A 31 4.50 -6.88 21.89
CA GLY A 31 4.70 -8.24 21.41
C GLY A 31 6.10 -8.50 20.92
N TYR A 32 6.40 -9.78 20.75
CA TYR A 32 7.63 -10.28 20.16
C TYR A 32 7.26 -11.26 19.05
N LYS A 33 7.85 -11.08 17.87
CA LYS A 33 7.56 -11.87 16.68
C LYS A 33 8.86 -12.32 16.05
N THR A 34 8.88 -13.54 15.56
CA THR A 34 9.97 -14.07 14.75
C THR A 34 9.41 -14.61 13.44
N TYR A 35 10.01 -14.17 12.35
CA TYR A 35 9.77 -14.66 11.01
C TYR A 35 11.02 -15.36 10.50
N TRP A 36 10.87 -16.59 10.03
CA TRP A 36 11.88 -17.32 9.29
C TRP A 36 11.43 -17.38 7.85
N GLY A 37 12.26 -16.94 6.91
CA GLY A 37 11.93 -16.93 5.49
C GLY A 37 13.10 -17.42 4.66
N ARG A 38 13.02 -18.66 4.22
CA ARG A 38 13.97 -19.28 3.30
C ARG A 38 13.59 -18.95 1.87
N HIS A 39 14.56 -18.44 1.11
CA HIS A 39 14.43 -18.11 -0.30
C HIS A 39 15.34 -19.03 -1.10
N PHE A 40 14.78 -19.87 -1.97
CA PHE A 40 15.58 -20.81 -2.75
C PHE A 40 15.13 -20.91 -4.20
N GLY A 41 16.09 -21.24 -5.06
CA GLY A 41 15.87 -21.42 -6.49
C GLY A 41 16.16 -22.86 -6.89
N GLU A 42 15.24 -23.50 -7.61
CA GLU A 42 15.32 -24.93 -7.98
C GLU A 42 15.44 -25.12 -9.50
N ILE A 43 16.37 -25.96 -9.93
CA ILE A 43 16.46 -26.43 -11.32
C ILE A 43 15.57 -27.66 -11.51
N ILE A 44 14.42 -27.47 -12.18
CA ILE A 44 13.46 -28.54 -12.49
C ILE A 44 13.97 -29.46 -13.61
N TRP A 45 14.66 -28.87 -14.60
CA TRP A 45 15.24 -29.57 -15.75
C TRP A 45 16.17 -28.60 -16.51
N ALA A 46 17.16 -29.15 -17.21
CA ALA A 46 18.04 -28.42 -18.12
C ALA A 46 18.48 -29.34 -19.27
N GLU A 47 18.43 -28.84 -20.51
CA GLU A 47 18.75 -29.61 -21.73
C GLU A 47 20.24 -29.95 -21.82
N HIS A 48 21.09 -28.96 -21.55
CA HIS A 48 22.53 -29.07 -21.75
C HIS A 48 23.32 -29.25 -20.45
N ALA A 49 22.67 -29.07 -19.28
CA ALA A 49 23.30 -29.28 -17.98
C ALA A 49 22.98 -30.69 -17.44
N LEU A 50 23.38 -31.72 -18.19
CA LEU A 50 23.08 -33.14 -17.91
C LEU A 50 23.57 -33.63 -16.54
N ASN A 51 24.57 -32.96 -15.96
CA ASN A 51 25.14 -33.28 -14.65
C ASN A 51 24.42 -32.61 -13.47
N VAL A 52 23.42 -31.76 -13.73
CA VAL A 52 22.66 -31.10 -12.67
C VAL A 52 21.43 -31.95 -12.35
N PRO A 53 21.32 -32.52 -11.14
CA PRO A 53 20.17 -33.30 -10.78
C PRO A 53 18.91 -32.42 -10.75
N LYS A 54 17.77 -33.03 -11.09
CA LYS A 54 16.47 -32.39 -10.86
C LYS A 54 16.32 -32.06 -9.37
N GLY A 55 15.89 -30.84 -9.08
CA GLY A 55 15.77 -30.36 -7.70
C GLY A 55 17.02 -29.69 -7.15
N TRP A 56 18.09 -29.54 -7.95
CA TRP A 56 19.28 -28.83 -7.50
C TRP A 56 18.97 -27.38 -7.16
N LEU A 57 19.41 -26.95 -5.98
CA LEU A 57 19.24 -25.58 -5.49
C LEU A 57 20.38 -24.71 -6.01
N TYR A 58 20.05 -23.73 -6.84
CA TYR A 58 21.04 -22.81 -7.42
C TYR A 58 21.28 -21.56 -6.57
N TYR A 59 20.39 -21.29 -5.62
CA TYR A 59 20.62 -20.41 -4.48
C TYR A 59 19.71 -20.85 -3.33
N ASP A 60 20.10 -20.52 -2.10
CA ASP A 60 19.39 -20.87 -0.88
C ASP A 60 19.80 -19.88 0.23
N ASN A 61 18.91 -18.97 0.56
CA ASN A 61 19.17 -17.87 1.49
C ASN A 61 18.14 -17.90 2.62
N ASP A 62 18.64 -18.08 3.84
CA ASP A 62 17.81 -18.09 5.04
C ASP A 62 17.75 -16.68 5.63
N ALA A 63 16.54 -16.21 5.92
CA ALA A 63 16.32 -14.92 6.55
C ALA A 63 15.59 -15.09 7.88
N VAL A 64 16.09 -14.46 8.94
CA VAL A 64 15.47 -14.45 10.27
C VAL A 64 15.23 -13.02 10.69
N LYS A 65 13.97 -12.66 10.92
CA LYS A 65 13.56 -11.35 11.39
C LYS A 65 12.91 -11.45 12.76
N GLN A 66 13.52 -10.81 13.75
CA GLN A 66 12.98 -10.65 15.09
C GLN A 66 12.44 -9.23 15.25
N ASP A 67 11.22 -9.10 15.75
CA ASP A 67 10.53 -7.82 15.95
C ASP A 67 9.95 -7.78 17.36
N PHE A 68 10.57 -6.96 18.21
CA PHE A 68 10.08 -6.63 19.53
C PHE A 68 9.42 -5.26 19.51
N ASN A 69 8.24 -5.13 20.10
CA ASN A 69 7.63 -3.82 20.34
C ASN A 69 6.94 -3.77 21.69
N THR A 70 6.96 -2.59 22.30
CA THR A 70 6.21 -2.28 23.52
C THR A 70 5.70 -0.84 23.42
N PHE A 71 4.52 -0.59 23.98
CA PHE A 71 3.91 0.73 23.97
C PHE A 71 3.13 1.00 25.24
N LEU A 72 3.13 2.26 25.66
CA LEU A 72 2.24 2.77 26.69
C LEU A 72 1.32 3.80 26.06
N LYS A 73 0.02 3.53 26.13
CA LYS A 73 -1.04 4.44 25.70
C LYS A 73 -1.81 4.97 26.90
N ALA A 74 -2.08 6.27 26.90
CA ALA A 74 -2.96 6.93 27.85
C ALA A 74 -4.09 7.61 27.08
N ASN A 75 -5.33 7.38 27.50
CA ASN A 75 -6.52 8.10 27.05
C ASN A 75 -7.09 8.84 28.25
N TYR A 76 -7.23 10.17 28.13
CA TYR A 76 -7.68 11.03 29.20
C TYR A 76 -8.86 11.90 28.74
N GLU A 77 -10.01 11.76 29.41
CA GLU A 77 -11.17 12.62 29.24
C GLU A 77 -10.93 13.93 30.02
N LEU A 78 -10.54 14.98 29.31
CA LEU A 78 -10.25 16.30 29.87
C LEU A 78 -11.51 17.03 30.33
N ALA A 79 -12.61 16.83 29.59
CA ALA A 79 -13.94 17.37 29.83
C ALA A 79 -14.95 16.46 29.13
N PRO A 80 -16.26 16.54 29.45
CA PRO A 80 -17.27 15.70 28.80
C PRO A 80 -17.18 15.73 27.28
N GLY A 81 -16.90 14.57 26.69
CA GLY A 81 -16.75 14.40 25.23
C GLY A 81 -15.41 14.85 24.64
N LEU A 82 -14.53 15.50 25.41
CA LEU A 82 -13.18 15.90 25.00
C LEU A 82 -12.14 14.92 25.52
N ASN A 83 -11.59 14.11 24.62
CA ASN A 83 -10.60 13.08 24.92
C ASN A 83 -9.25 13.43 24.31
N LEU A 84 -8.21 13.39 25.11
CA LEU A 84 -6.81 13.42 24.69
C LEU A 84 -6.26 12.00 24.74
N PHE A 85 -5.43 11.63 23.76
CA PHE A 85 -4.63 10.42 23.86
C PHE A 85 -3.16 10.68 23.56
N ALA A 86 -2.30 9.90 24.20
CA ALA A 86 -0.88 9.81 23.91
C ALA A 86 -0.48 8.33 23.84
N ASP A 87 0.40 7.99 22.91
CA ASP A 87 0.93 6.64 22.70
C ASP A 87 2.43 6.73 22.46
N LEU A 88 3.20 6.11 23.33
CA LEU A 88 4.66 6.05 23.24
C LEU A 88 5.06 4.62 22.95
N GLN A 89 5.49 4.36 21.72
CA GLN A 89 5.94 3.04 21.30
C GLN A 89 7.45 3.01 21.07
N TYR A 90 8.09 1.96 21.58
CA TYR A 90 9.42 1.53 21.18
C TYR A 90 9.32 0.21 20.39
N ARG A 91 10.03 0.12 19.26
CA ARG A 91 10.12 -1.09 18.43
C ARG A 91 11.58 -1.35 18.07
N PHE A 92 12.02 -2.58 18.29
CA PHE A 92 13.34 -3.08 17.94
C PHE A 92 13.20 -4.17 16.89
N ILE A 93 14.04 -4.12 15.86
CA ILE A 93 14.07 -5.12 14.80
C ILE A 93 15.50 -5.56 14.60
N ASP A 94 15.71 -6.87 14.58
CA ASP A 94 16.93 -7.50 14.09
C ASP A 94 16.55 -8.34 12.88
N TYR A 95 17.11 -7.99 11.71
CA TYR A 95 16.87 -8.72 10.48
C TYR A 95 18.16 -9.22 9.88
N THR A 96 18.35 -10.54 9.93
CA THR A 96 19.53 -11.22 9.38
C THR A 96 19.13 -12.03 8.15
N PHE A 97 19.96 -12.04 7.12
CA PHE A 97 19.83 -12.92 5.96
C PHE A 97 21.20 -13.39 5.50
N GLU A 98 21.36 -14.71 5.35
CA GLU A 98 22.65 -15.40 5.21
C GLU A 98 22.61 -16.44 4.07
N GLY A 99 23.75 -16.63 3.41
CA GLY A 99 23.94 -17.63 2.35
C GLY A 99 23.68 -17.16 0.91
N PRO A 100 23.77 -18.08 -0.07
CA PRO A 100 23.63 -17.76 -1.49
C PRO A 100 22.26 -17.18 -1.84
N ALA A 101 22.24 -15.95 -2.35
CA ALA A 101 21.04 -15.22 -2.74
C ALA A 101 21.09 -14.85 -4.22
N TRP A 102 19.91 -14.65 -4.82
CA TRP A 102 19.78 -13.97 -6.10
C TRP A 102 19.82 -12.45 -5.88
N VAL A 103 20.81 -11.78 -6.46
CA VAL A 103 21.16 -10.37 -6.21
C VAL A 103 21.52 -9.75 -7.55
N LEU A 104 20.79 -8.71 -7.96
CA LEU A 104 21.05 -7.98 -9.22
C LEU A 104 21.28 -8.87 -10.45
N GLY A 105 20.57 -9.99 -10.57
CA GLY A 105 20.66 -10.90 -11.72
C GLY A 105 21.68 -12.04 -11.59
N GLU A 106 22.40 -12.12 -10.47
CA GLU A 106 23.43 -13.13 -10.24
C GLU A 106 23.25 -13.85 -8.89
N VAL A 107 23.93 -14.99 -8.72
CA VAL A 107 24.00 -15.67 -7.42
C VAL A 107 25.23 -15.16 -6.69
N SER A 108 25.02 -14.55 -5.53
CA SER A 108 26.10 -14.10 -4.65
C SER A 108 25.78 -14.46 -3.19
N ASN A 109 26.82 -14.69 -2.40
CA ASN A 109 26.62 -14.87 -0.96
C ASN A 109 26.34 -13.51 -0.32
N ILE A 110 25.24 -13.44 0.43
CA ILE A 110 24.93 -12.30 1.28
C ILE A 110 24.88 -12.80 2.71
N ASP A 111 25.76 -12.24 3.55
CA ASP A 111 25.66 -12.32 5.00
C ASP A 111 25.46 -10.90 5.51
N GLN A 112 24.20 -10.55 5.81
CA GLN A 112 23.84 -9.20 6.19
C GLN A 112 22.92 -9.20 7.40
N GLN A 113 23.20 -8.28 8.32
CA GLN A 113 22.37 -7.98 9.48
C GLN A 113 21.96 -6.51 9.44
N ALA A 114 20.66 -6.25 9.60
CA ALA A 114 20.08 -4.92 9.66
C ALA A 114 19.33 -4.75 10.99
N ILE A 115 19.83 -3.85 11.83
CA ILE A 115 19.28 -3.57 13.15
C ILE A 115 18.59 -2.21 13.14
N PHE A 116 17.38 -2.14 13.69
CA PHE A 116 16.61 -0.91 13.78
C PHE A 116 16.06 -0.68 15.19
N HIS A 117 16.17 0.57 15.63
CA HIS A 117 15.55 1.06 16.86
C HIS A 117 14.60 2.19 16.51
N PHE A 118 13.32 1.98 16.78
CA PHE A 118 12.27 2.93 16.43
C PHE A 118 11.56 3.42 17.68
N PHE A 119 11.43 4.74 17.76
CA PHE A 119 10.56 5.42 18.71
C PHE A 119 9.45 6.12 17.94
N ASN A 120 8.20 5.72 18.20
CA ASN A 120 7.02 6.11 17.41
C ASN A 120 5.98 6.81 18.29
N PRO A 121 6.26 8.04 18.79
CA PRO A 121 5.32 8.79 19.62
C PRO A 121 4.12 9.25 18.78
N LYS A 122 2.94 9.21 19.39
CA LYS A 122 1.70 9.69 18.80
C LYS A 122 0.88 10.42 19.86
N VAL A 123 0.17 11.45 19.43
CA VAL A 123 -0.75 12.22 20.24
C VAL A 123 -1.99 12.53 19.40
N GLY A 124 -3.14 12.61 20.04
CA GLY A 124 -4.32 13.10 19.35
C GLY A 124 -5.39 13.56 20.32
N LEU A 125 -6.32 14.30 19.77
CA LEU A 125 -7.43 14.91 20.47
C LEU A 125 -8.70 14.58 19.71
N ASN A 126 -9.75 14.21 20.42
CA ASN A 126 -11.06 13.92 19.86
C ASN A 126 -12.12 14.62 20.72
N TRP A 127 -12.90 15.50 20.10
CA TRP A 127 -13.94 16.26 20.77
C TRP A 127 -15.31 15.95 20.17
N ALA A 128 -16.10 15.17 20.89
CA ALA A 128 -17.52 14.99 20.64
C ALA A 128 -18.29 16.24 21.15
N ILE A 129 -18.42 17.25 20.29
CA ILE A 129 -19.13 18.51 20.59
C ILE A 129 -20.58 18.22 20.99
N ASN A 130 -21.22 17.25 20.34
CA ASN A 130 -22.52 16.68 20.66
C ASN A 130 -22.65 15.29 20.00
N PRO A 131 -23.75 14.54 20.20
CA PRO A 131 -23.90 13.18 19.65
C PRO A 131 -23.77 13.06 18.13
N ARG A 132 -23.89 14.16 17.38
CA ARG A 132 -23.83 14.18 15.92
C ARG A 132 -22.53 14.76 15.36
N ASN A 133 -21.75 15.49 16.15
CA ASN A 133 -20.61 16.26 15.67
C ASN A 133 -19.35 15.90 16.45
N THR A 134 -18.30 15.55 15.72
CA THR A 134 -16.99 15.24 16.30
C THR A 134 -15.89 15.90 15.49
N VAL A 135 -14.96 16.55 16.17
CA VAL A 135 -13.71 17.05 15.58
C VAL A 135 -12.55 16.28 16.18
N TYR A 136 -11.56 15.95 15.38
CA TYR A 136 -10.34 15.32 15.87
C TYR A 136 -9.09 15.93 15.23
N ALA A 137 -7.99 15.81 15.95
CA ALA A 137 -6.65 16.12 15.48
C ALA A 137 -5.70 14.99 15.90
N PHE A 138 -4.75 14.66 15.05
CA PHE A 138 -3.76 13.61 15.30
C PHE A 138 -2.40 14.06 14.81
N GLY A 139 -1.36 13.78 15.59
CA GLY A 139 0.03 13.95 15.20
C GLY A 139 0.85 12.75 15.64
N GLY A 140 1.74 12.26 14.80
CA GLY A 140 2.56 11.12 15.17
C GLY A 140 3.76 10.89 14.27
N ILE A 141 4.73 10.17 14.82
CA ILE A 141 5.89 9.66 14.09
C ILE A 141 5.75 8.14 13.95
N GLY A 142 5.98 7.64 12.75
CA GLY A 142 6.06 6.21 12.46
C GLY A 142 7.32 5.90 11.67
N ASN A 143 8.00 4.82 12.01
CA ASN A 143 9.18 4.36 11.29
C ASN A 143 8.93 2.98 10.67
N ARG A 144 9.53 2.73 9.51
CA ARG A 144 9.44 1.46 8.81
C ARG A 144 10.78 1.04 8.22
N GLU A 145 11.17 -0.19 8.52
CA GLU A 145 12.35 -0.84 7.98
C GLU A 145 12.17 -1.25 6.50
N PRO A 146 13.24 -1.27 5.70
CA PRO A 146 13.22 -1.87 4.36
C PRO A 146 12.88 -3.37 4.41
N VAL A 147 12.40 -3.91 3.28
CA VAL A 147 12.20 -5.35 3.11
C VAL A 147 13.43 -5.98 2.47
N ARG A 148 13.57 -7.32 2.56
CA ARG A 148 14.72 -8.07 1.98
C ARG A 148 15.06 -7.65 0.56
N ARG A 149 14.02 -7.50 -0.26
CA ARG A 149 14.17 -7.15 -1.67
C ARG A 149 14.92 -5.83 -1.87
N ASP A 150 14.66 -4.82 -1.04
CA ASP A 150 15.36 -3.53 -1.13
C ASP A 150 16.88 -3.70 -0.88
N PHE A 151 17.28 -4.70 -0.08
CA PHE A 151 18.69 -5.02 0.14
C PHE A 151 19.30 -5.84 -1.01
N THR A 152 18.57 -6.80 -1.57
CA THR A 152 19.06 -7.63 -2.69
C THR A 152 19.01 -6.92 -4.05
N GLU A 153 18.29 -5.80 -4.13
CA GLU A 153 18.18 -4.96 -5.32
C GLU A 153 18.92 -3.62 -5.16
N SER A 154 19.80 -3.52 -4.17
CA SER A 154 20.73 -2.39 -4.03
C SER A 154 22.18 -2.85 -4.15
N SER A 155 23.07 -1.91 -4.45
CA SER A 155 24.51 -2.11 -4.29
C SER A 155 24.91 -1.83 -2.83
N PRO A 156 26.12 -2.24 -2.40
CA PRO A 156 26.64 -1.87 -1.08
C PRO A 156 26.63 -0.36 -0.81
N GLU A 157 26.81 0.46 -1.85
CA GLU A 157 26.84 1.93 -1.78
C GLU A 157 25.43 2.54 -1.70
N SER A 158 24.40 1.85 -2.19
CA SER A 158 23.00 2.31 -2.24
C SER A 158 22.07 1.55 -1.29
N ARG A 159 22.63 0.92 -0.25
CA ARG A 159 21.86 0.13 0.74
C ARG A 159 20.67 0.93 1.29
N PRO A 160 19.47 0.32 1.38
CA PRO A 160 18.27 1.04 1.73
C PRO A 160 18.25 1.48 3.19
N LYS A 161 17.68 2.66 3.43
CA LYS A 161 17.47 3.26 4.75
C LYS A 161 16.02 3.08 5.19
N HIS A 162 15.78 3.08 6.50
CA HIS A 162 14.42 3.08 7.04
C HIS A 162 13.68 4.38 6.68
N GLU A 163 12.38 4.26 6.52
CA GLU A 163 11.48 5.39 6.30
C GLU A 163 11.07 5.98 7.66
N THR A 164 10.96 7.30 7.74
CA THR A 164 10.34 8.01 8.87
C THR A 164 9.20 8.86 8.35
N LEU A 165 7.99 8.60 8.82
CA LEU A 165 6.78 9.36 8.54
C LEU A 165 6.46 10.26 9.73
N ARG A 166 6.30 11.55 9.49
CA ARG A 166 5.64 12.51 10.38
C ARG A 166 4.25 12.77 9.81
N ASN A 167 3.23 12.34 10.53
CA ASN A 167 1.85 12.45 10.10
C ASN A 167 1.11 13.50 10.94
N LEU A 168 0.34 14.35 10.28
CA LEU A 168 -0.61 15.28 10.87
C LEU A 168 -1.97 15.07 10.20
N GLU A 169 -3.01 14.84 10.99
CA GLU A 169 -4.38 14.72 10.51
C GLU A 169 -5.32 15.65 11.29
N LEU A 170 -6.28 16.22 10.58
CA LEU A 170 -7.34 17.05 11.12
C LEU A 170 -8.65 16.62 10.49
N GLY A 171 -9.63 16.25 11.29
CA GLY A 171 -10.88 15.76 10.75
C GLY A 171 -12.13 16.22 11.47
N TYR A 172 -13.23 16.18 10.74
CA TYR A 172 -14.56 16.49 11.21
C TYR A 172 -15.54 15.43 10.74
N ARG A 173 -16.37 14.94 11.65
CA ARG A 173 -17.41 13.97 11.42
C ARG A 173 -18.77 14.52 11.82
N TYR A 174 -19.73 14.38 10.92
CA TYR A 174 -21.14 14.55 11.15
C TYR A 174 -21.88 13.22 11.01
N GLN A 175 -22.69 12.85 12.01
CA GLN A 175 -23.54 11.67 12.01
C GLN A 175 -24.99 12.06 12.31
N GLY A 176 -25.79 12.22 11.27
CA GLY A 176 -27.25 12.37 11.37
C GLY A 176 -27.98 11.06 11.04
N GLU A 177 -29.31 11.12 11.05
CA GLU A 177 -30.17 9.98 10.73
C GLU A 177 -30.25 9.71 9.22
N ARG A 178 -30.38 10.77 8.41
CA ARG A 178 -30.46 10.68 6.93
C ARG A 178 -29.18 11.03 6.21
N PHE A 179 -28.22 11.63 6.90
CA PHE A 179 -27.01 12.14 6.30
C PHE A 179 -25.82 11.92 7.24
N MET A 180 -24.73 11.40 6.68
CA MET A 180 -23.44 11.33 7.35
C MET A 180 -22.37 11.93 6.45
N PHE A 181 -21.37 12.53 7.08
CA PHE A 181 -20.25 13.17 6.40
C PHE A 181 -19.00 13.07 7.26
N ASN A 182 -17.86 12.84 6.62
CA ASN A 182 -16.57 12.93 7.27
C ASN A 182 -15.57 13.56 6.30
N ALA A 183 -14.82 14.52 6.80
CA ALA A 183 -13.73 15.17 6.11
C ALA A 183 -12.44 14.98 6.92
N ASN A 184 -11.37 14.58 6.26
CA ASN A 184 -10.05 14.37 6.84
C ASN A 184 -9.00 15.09 5.99
N PHE A 185 -8.35 16.09 6.56
CA PHE A 185 -7.14 16.65 6.00
C PHE A 185 -5.95 15.86 6.55
N TYR A 186 -5.00 15.50 5.69
CA TYR A 186 -3.77 14.83 6.10
C TYR A 186 -2.54 15.52 5.50
N LEU A 187 -1.45 15.46 6.24
CA LEU A 187 -0.09 15.76 5.81
C LEU A 187 0.82 14.64 6.31
N MET A 188 1.38 13.90 5.37
CA MET A 188 2.36 12.84 5.57
C MET A 188 3.71 13.32 5.04
N ASP A 189 4.58 13.78 5.93
CA ASP A 189 5.95 14.20 5.64
C ASP A 189 6.91 13.04 5.86
N TYR A 190 7.65 12.65 4.84
CA TYR A 190 8.55 11.50 4.87
C TYR A 190 10.02 11.91 4.78
N LYS A 191 10.85 11.27 5.61
CA LYS A 191 12.29 11.15 5.42
C LYS A 191 12.63 9.75 4.90
N ASN A 192 13.51 9.69 3.90
CA ASN A 192 14.01 8.45 3.29
C ASN A 192 12.89 7.54 2.76
N GLN A 193 11.83 8.10 2.16
CA GLN A 193 10.71 7.27 1.67
C GLN A 193 11.20 6.29 0.60
N LEU A 194 10.83 5.01 0.69
CA LEU A 194 11.05 4.01 -0.35
C LEU A 194 9.93 4.12 -1.39
N VAL A 195 10.16 4.89 -2.47
CA VAL A 195 9.21 5.05 -3.57
C VAL A 195 9.51 4.08 -4.70
N LEU A 196 8.49 3.72 -5.49
CA LEU A 196 8.66 2.88 -6.67
C LEU A 196 9.46 3.60 -7.75
N THR A 197 10.40 2.91 -8.41
CA THR A 197 11.15 3.48 -9.55
C THR A 197 10.39 3.39 -10.87
N GLY A 198 9.43 2.46 -10.96
CA GLY A 198 8.75 2.05 -12.19
C GLY A 198 9.30 0.75 -12.77
N GLU A 199 10.50 0.35 -12.35
CA GLU A 199 11.13 -0.89 -12.78
C GLU A 199 10.59 -2.08 -11.99
N ILE A 200 10.62 -3.24 -12.65
CA ILE A 200 10.34 -4.53 -12.02
C ILE A 200 11.59 -5.41 -12.07
N ASN A 201 11.67 -6.39 -11.20
CA ASN A 201 12.70 -7.42 -11.26
C ASN A 201 12.25 -8.60 -12.13
N ASP A 202 13.08 -9.63 -12.23
CA ASP A 202 12.83 -10.82 -13.05
C ASP A 202 11.70 -11.74 -12.54
N VAL A 203 11.06 -11.40 -11.41
CA VAL A 203 9.84 -12.04 -10.90
C VAL A 203 8.64 -11.08 -10.86
N GLY A 204 8.74 -9.90 -11.49
CA GLY A 204 7.67 -8.91 -11.56
C GLY A 204 7.46 -8.07 -10.29
N GLY A 205 8.41 -8.10 -9.35
CA GLY A 205 8.38 -7.27 -8.16
C GLY A 205 8.94 -5.88 -8.43
N PHE A 206 8.24 -4.83 -8.00
CA PHE A 206 8.72 -3.45 -8.16
C PHE A 206 9.98 -3.15 -7.34
N SER A 207 10.92 -2.49 -8.00
CA SER A 207 12.11 -1.88 -7.42
C SER A 207 11.75 -0.57 -6.71
N ARG A 208 12.49 -0.24 -5.65
CA ARG A 208 12.29 0.97 -4.85
C ARG A 208 13.59 1.66 -4.53
N VAL A 209 13.52 2.98 -4.38
CA VAL A 209 14.66 3.82 -4.01
C VAL A 209 14.28 4.73 -2.85
N ASN A 210 15.23 4.99 -1.94
CA ASN A 210 15.05 5.98 -0.89
C ASN A 210 15.08 7.39 -1.49
N ILE A 211 14.03 8.14 -1.25
CA ILE A 211 13.92 9.57 -1.52
C ILE A 211 14.14 10.30 -0.21
N GLU A 212 15.13 11.19 -0.20
CA GLU A 212 15.54 11.87 1.02
C GLU A 212 14.37 12.58 1.70
N ASP A 213 13.63 13.41 0.97
CA ASP A 213 12.45 14.13 1.46
C ASP A 213 11.30 13.97 0.46
N SER A 214 10.10 13.67 0.95
CA SER A 214 8.88 13.62 0.14
C SER A 214 7.66 13.82 1.01
N TYR A 215 6.53 14.22 0.41
CA TYR A 215 5.30 14.38 1.17
C TYR A 215 4.07 13.97 0.38
N ARG A 216 3.01 13.63 1.13
CA ARG A 216 1.65 13.53 0.64
C ARG A 216 0.76 14.42 1.47
N LEU A 217 0.01 15.29 0.84
CA LEU A 217 -0.99 16.11 1.51
C LEU A 217 -2.30 16.05 0.74
N GLY A 218 -3.41 16.03 1.45
CA GLY A 218 -4.69 15.91 0.79
C GLY A 218 -5.88 16.09 1.70
N LEU A 219 -7.04 16.04 1.06
CA LEU A 219 -8.34 16.06 1.68
C LEU A 219 -9.09 14.80 1.25
N GLU A 220 -9.57 14.05 2.22
CA GLU A 220 -10.42 12.89 2.05
C GLU A 220 -11.82 13.24 2.55
N LEU A 221 -12.81 13.01 1.71
CA LEU A 221 -14.21 13.23 1.98
C LEU A 221 -14.94 11.90 1.85
N GLN A 222 -15.85 11.62 2.75
CA GLN A 222 -16.78 10.50 2.65
C GLN A 222 -18.16 10.95 3.12
N GLY A 223 -19.20 10.41 2.50
CA GLY A 223 -20.56 10.77 2.84
C GLY A 223 -21.56 9.69 2.49
N GLY A 224 -22.70 9.76 3.16
CA GLY A 224 -23.85 8.89 2.94
C GLY A 224 -25.13 9.68 3.09
N LEU A 225 -26.08 9.47 2.19
CA LEU A 225 -27.35 10.17 2.12
C LEU A 225 -28.47 9.18 1.84
N ILE A 226 -29.49 9.18 2.70
CA ILE A 226 -30.76 8.51 2.47
C ILE A 226 -31.63 9.48 1.64
N LEU A 227 -31.67 9.26 0.33
CA LEU A 227 -32.44 10.07 -0.62
C LEU A 227 -33.94 9.77 -0.52
N SER A 228 -34.30 8.51 -0.27
CA SER A 228 -35.65 8.05 0.03
C SER A 228 -35.60 6.74 0.82
N GLU A 229 -36.74 6.20 1.22
CA GLU A 229 -36.84 4.88 1.88
C GLU A 229 -36.24 3.74 1.03
N ARG A 230 -36.17 3.92 -0.29
CA ARG A 230 -35.68 2.91 -1.24
C ARG A 230 -34.37 3.28 -1.91
N LEU A 231 -33.82 4.47 -1.67
CA LEU A 231 -32.65 4.96 -2.38
C LEU A 231 -31.65 5.57 -1.40
N THR A 232 -30.46 4.97 -1.38
CA THR A 232 -29.32 5.50 -0.64
C THR A 232 -28.18 5.79 -1.60
N TRP A 233 -27.43 6.83 -1.28
CA TRP A 233 -26.24 7.23 -1.99
C TRP A 233 -25.08 7.34 -1.01
N GLN A 234 -23.97 6.71 -1.32
CA GLN A 234 -22.73 6.81 -0.57
C GLN A 234 -21.61 7.20 -1.52
N GLY A 235 -20.64 7.95 -1.02
CA GLY A 235 -19.51 8.37 -1.82
C GLY A 235 -18.28 8.62 -0.99
N ASN A 236 -17.13 8.52 -1.64
CA ASN A 236 -15.85 8.96 -1.13
C ASN A 236 -15.09 9.70 -2.22
N PHE A 237 -14.26 10.66 -1.82
CA PHE A 237 -13.49 11.49 -2.71
C PHE A 237 -12.20 11.90 -2.02
N THR A 238 -11.07 11.65 -2.66
CA THR A 238 -9.76 12.09 -2.20
C THR A 238 -9.15 12.99 -3.26
N ILE A 239 -8.70 14.16 -2.84
CA ILE A 239 -7.83 15.04 -3.62
C ILE A 239 -6.50 15.19 -2.90
N SER A 240 -5.40 14.99 -3.60
CA SER A 240 -4.06 14.96 -3.00
C SER A 240 -2.98 15.55 -3.90
N ARG A 241 -1.88 15.93 -3.25
CA ARG A 241 -0.62 16.34 -3.86
C ARG A 241 0.48 15.49 -3.24
N ASN A 242 1.18 14.73 -4.07
CA ASN A 242 2.16 13.71 -3.67
C ASN A 242 3.49 14.05 -4.34
N LYS A 243 4.45 14.63 -3.62
CA LYS A 243 5.60 15.30 -4.24
C LYS A 243 6.96 14.87 -3.69
N ILE A 244 7.93 14.91 -4.58
CA ILE A 244 9.36 14.81 -4.30
C ILE A 244 9.99 16.18 -4.60
N PRO A 245 10.47 16.94 -3.59
CA PRO A 245 11.05 18.26 -3.80
C PRO A 245 12.29 18.23 -4.71
N VAL A 246 13.18 17.25 -4.50
CA VAL A 246 14.38 17.00 -5.30
C VAL A 246 14.50 15.50 -5.55
N PHE A 247 14.50 15.12 -6.82
CA PHE A 247 14.71 13.73 -7.25
C PHE A 247 15.97 13.67 -8.09
N GLU A 248 17.01 13.00 -7.60
CA GLU A 248 18.18 12.66 -8.40
C GLU A 248 17.97 11.26 -8.98
N GLU A 249 17.85 11.20 -10.30
CA GLU A 249 17.73 9.97 -11.05
C GLU A 249 19.10 9.56 -11.55
N PHE A 250 19.48 8.31 -11.31
CA PHE A 250 20.63 7.68 -11.95
C PHE A 250 20.11 6.81 -13.10
N SER A 251 20.66 6.99 -14.29
CA SER A 251 20.30 6.22 -15.48
C SER A 251 21.56 5.63 -16.12
N ASP A 252 21.46 4.40 -16.58
CA ASP A 252 22.49 3.77 -17.39
C ASP A 252 22.65 4.49 -18.73
N VAL A 253 23.90 4.63 -19.17
CA VAL A 253 24.28 5.27 -20.41
C VAL A 253 24.80 4.20 -21.37
N PHE A 254 24.22 4.17 -22.56
CA PHE A 254 24.59 3.27 -23.64
C PHE A 254 25.11 4.05 -24.85
N ASP A 255 26.08 3.49 -25.55
CA ASP A 255 26.53 4.01 -26.84
C ASP A 255 25.51 3.70 -27.96
N SER A 256 25.81 4.10 -29.20
CA SER A 256 24.92 3.82 -30.35
C SER A 256 24.78 2.33 -30.68
N ASN A 257 25.65 1.47 -30.13
CA ASN A 257 25.65 0.02 -30.31
C ASN A 257 25.00 -0.71 -29.13
N TRP A 258 24.39 0.02 -28.18
CA TRP A 258 23.80 -0.52 -26.95
C TRP A 258 24.82 -1.12 -25.97
N GLU A 259 26.09 -0.72 -26.06
CA GLU A 259 27.09 -1.07 -25.07
C GLU A 259 27.01 -0.09 -23.89
N TRP A 260 26.98 -0.62 -22.67
CA TRP A 260 26.98 0.18 -21.45
C TRP A 260 28.33 0.88 -21.29
N ILE A 261 28.30 2.21 -21.13
CA ILE A 261 29.49 3.05 -21.01
C ILE A 261 29.56 3.85 -19.69
N GLY A 262 28.54 3.71 -18.83
CA GLY A 262 28.54 4.32 -17.50
C GLY A 262 27.14 4.69 -17.02
N THR A 263 27.07 5.58 -16.04
CA THR A 263 25.83 6.11 -15.47
C THR A 263 25.85 7.64 -15.49
N GLU A 264 24.71 8.27 -15.79
CA GLU A 264 24.50 9.71 -15.66
C GLU A 264 23.49 9.97 -14.54
N SER A 265 23.65 11.09 -13.82
CA SER A 265 22.62 11.58 -12.91
C SER A 265 21.92 12.83 -13.44
N ARG A 266 20.59 12.87 -13.28
CA ARG A 266 19.76 14.04 -13.61
C ARG A 266 18.91 14.43 -12.42
N ILE A 267 18.87 15.73 -12.14
CA ILE A 267 18.07 16.29 -11.05
C ILE A 267 16.75 16.83 -11.58
N TYR A 268 15.66 16.33 -11.01
CA TYR A 268 14.31 16.85 -11.19
C TYR A 268 13.84 17.54 -9.91
N LYS A 269 12.92 18.50 -10.05
CA LYS A 269 12.40 19.28 -8.93
C LYS A 269 10.89 19.21 -8.89
N ASN A 270 10.33 19.05 -7.68
CA ASN A 270 8.89 19.05 -7.42
C ASN A 270 8.10 18.05 -8.29
N THR A 271 8.68 16.87 -8.54
CA THR A 271 8.02 15.81 -9.33
C THR A 271 6.94 15.12 -8.53
N ASP A 272 5.96 14.55 -9.22
CA ASP A 272 4.98 13.66 -8.59
C ASP A 272 5.61 12.33 -8.22
N ILE A 273 5.20 11.77 -7.08
CA ILE A 273 5.59 10.41 -6.70
C ILE A 273 4.91 9.43 -7.66
N ALA A 274 5.66 8.45 -8.16
CA ALA A 274 5.15 7.41 -9.05
C ALA A 274 3.90 6.73 -8.44
N PHE A 275 2.94 6.36 -9.30
CA PHE A 275 1.70 5.68 -8.96
C PHE A 275 0.87 6.36 -7.86
N SER A 276 0.93 7.70 -7.78
CA SER A 276 0.22 8.49 -6.76
C SER A 276 -0.78 9.46 -7.40
N PRO A 277 -1.95 8.99 -7.85
CA PRO A 277 -2.93 9.82 -8.55
C PRO A 277 -3.46 10.93 -7.63
N SER A 278 -3.65 12.13 -8.19
CA SER A 278 -4.09 13.29 -7.42
C SER A 278 -5.58 13.26 -7.06
N ILE A 279 -6.39 12.45 -7.75
CA ILE A 279 -7.83 12.32 -7.52
C ILE A 279 -8.21 10.84 -7.52
N ILE A 280 -8.93 10.43 -6.49
CA ILE A 280 -9.62 9.13 -6.43
C ILE A 280 -11.06 9.41 -5.97
N ALA A 281 -12.05 8.83 -6.63
CA ALA A 281 -13.45 8.97 -6.24
C ALA A 281 -14.20 7.65 -6.34
N GLY A 282 -15.08 7.41 -5.39
CA GLY A 282 -16.01 6.28 -5.36
C GLY A 282 -17.44 6.77 -5.14
N SER A 283 -18.39 6.17 -5.83
CA SER A 283 -19.82 6.41 -5.65
C SER A 283 -20.58 5.10 -5.64
N MET A 284 -21.57 4.99 -4.76
CA MET A 284 -22.43 3.82 -4.62
C MET A 284 -23.87 4.28 -4.51
N PHE A 285 -24.69 3.95 -5.50
CA PHE A 285 -26.15 4.10 -5.43
C PHE A 285 -26.76 2.74 -5.16
N SER A 286 -27.55 2.63 -4.09
CA SER A 286 -28.27 1.40 -3.76
C SER A 286 -29.77 1.68 -3.77
N PHE A 287 -30.47 0.99 -4.66
CA PHE A 287 -31.91 1.09 -4.87
C PHE A 287 -32.59 -0.22 -4.47
N GLU A 288 -33.42 -0.18 -3.44
CA GLU A 288 -34.30 -1.29 -3.05
C GLU A 288 -35.58 -1.21 -3.88
N ALA A 289 -35.66 -1.98 -4.97
CA ALA A 289 -36.80 -1.89 -5.89
C ALA A 289 -38.10 -2.39 -5.23
N PHE A 290 -37.97 -3.45 -4.44
CA PHE A 290 -38.98 -4.03 -3.56
C PHE A 290 -38.26 -4.78 -2.43
N ASN A 291 -39.00 -5.15 -1.39
CA ASN A 291 -38.44 -5.76 -0.18
C ASN A 291 -37.43 -6.86 -0.53
N ASP A 292 -36.23 -6.73 0.06
CA ASP A 292 -35.14 -7.69 -0.08
C ASP A 292 -34.52 -7.80 -1.48
N PHE A 293 -34.92 -6.96 -2.44
CA PHE A 293 -34.33 -6.86 -3.77
C PHE A 293 -33.61 -5.52 -3.95
N VAL A 294 -32.28 -5.59 -3.94
CA VAL A 294 -31.41 -4.40 -3.99
C VAL A 294 -30.58 -4.42 -5.25
N VAL A 295 -30.61 -3.31 -5.98
CA VAL A 295 -29.73 -3.03 -7.11
C VAL A 295 -28.74 -1.96 -6.70
N THR A 296 -27.45 -2.27 -6.78
CA THR A 296 -26.36 -1.36 -6.46
C THR A 296 -25.54 -1.05 -7.69
N LEU A 297 -25.37 0.24 -7.98
CA LEU A 297 -24.42 0.75 -8.97
C LEU A 297 -23.21 1.34 -8.23
N ASN A 298 -22.05 0.71 -8.42
CA ASN A 298 -20.77 1.21 -7.94
C ASN A 298 -20.02 1.88 -9.08
N SER A 299 -19.45 3.04 -8.83
CA SER A 299 -18.65 3.79 -9.80
C SER A 299 -17.33 4.18 -9.16
N LYS A 300 -16.21 3.98 -9.87
CA LYS A 300 -14.87 4.32 -9.40
C LYS A 300 -14.13 5.13 -10.46
N TYR A 301 -13.61 6.28 -10.05
CA TYR A 301 -12.71 7.11 -10.84
C TYR A 301 -11.33 7.15 -10.20
N VAL A 302 -10.29 6.98 -11.01
CA VAL A 302 -8.90 7.19 -10.61
C VAL A 302 -8.26 8.10 -11.64
N GLY A 303 -7.68 9.20 -11.17
CA GLY A 303 -6.97 10.15 -12.04
C GLY A 303 -5.70 9.55 -12.64
N ARG A 304 -5.16 10.25 -13.64
CA ARG A 304 -3.88 9.89 -14.26
C ARG A 304 -2.76 9.81 -13.22
N GLN A 305 -1.78 8.94 -13.45
CA GLN A 305 -0.63 8.78 -12.57
C GLN A 305 0.63 8.49 -13.38
N PHE A 306 1.76 9.08 -13.00
CA PHE A 306 3.05 8.79 -13.60
C PHE A 306 3.55 7.41 -13.16
N ILE A 307 4.23 6.70 -14.06
CA ILE A 307 4.75 5.35 -13.77
C ILE A 307 6.21 5.40 -13.27
N ASP A 308 6.82 6.58 -13.29
CA ASP A 308 8.11 6.89 -12.66
C ASP A 308 8.06 8.24 -11.92
N ASN A 309 9.17 8.62 -11.28
CA ASN A 309 9.27 9.85 -10.49
C ASN A 309 9.78 11.07 -11.29
N THR A 310 9.78 11.01 -12.63
CA THR A 310 10.24 12.11 -13.50
C THR A 310 9.12 13.06 -13.92
N GLN A 311 7.86 12.67 -13.71
CA GLN A 311 6.67 13.42 -14.12
C GLN A 311 6.54 13.61 -15.64
N SER A 312 7.05 12.67 -16.44
CA SER A 312 6.94 12.69 -17.90
C SER A 312 5.57 12.26 -18.39
N GLU A 313 4.92 13.07 -19.24
CA GLU A 313 3.63 12.72 -19.85
C GLU A 313 3.71 11.51 -20.79
N GLN A 314 4.91 11.17 -21.29
CA GLN A 314 5.14 9.96 -22.08
C GLN A 314 5.16 8.68 -21.23
N ARG A 315 5.23 8.82 -19.91
CA ARG A 315 5.37 7.71 -18.93
C ARG A 315 4.27 7.83 -17.88
N MET A 316 3.04 7.69 -18.34
CA MET A 316 1.85 7.95 -17.56
C MET A 316 0.76 6.94 -17.87
N LEU A 317 0.01 6.55 -16.84
CA LEU A 317 -1.25 5.83 -16.96
C LEU A 317 -2.39 6.83 -17.09
N ASP A 318 -3.27 6.57 -18.05
CA ASP A 318 -4.48 7.35 -18.23
C ASP A 318 -5.42 7.23 -17.02
N ALA A 319 -6.25 8.27 -16.85
CA ALA A 319 -7.34 8.19 -15.88
C ALA A 319 -8.37 7.15 -16.35
N PHE A 320 -9.02 6.46 -15.43
CA PHE A 320 -10.07 5.50 -15.76
C PHE A 320 -11.32 5.70 -14.92
N PHE A 321 -12.45 5.33 -15.52
CA PHE A 321 -13.77 5.33 -14.87
C PHE A 321 -14.49 4.01 -15.15
N VAL A 322 -14.69 3.23 -14.09
CA VAL A 322 -15.33 1.92 -14.19
C VAL A 322 -16.60 1.87 -13.35
N ASN A 323 -17.56 1.08 -13.83
CA ASN A 323 -18.88 0.96 -13.23
C ASN A 323 -19.22 -0.51 -13.05
N ASP A 324 -19.63 -0.90 -11.85
CA ASP A 324 -20.04 -2.26 -11.52
C ASP A 324 -21.50 -2.25 -11.10
N LEU A 325 -22.28 -3.21 -11.59
CA LEU A 325 -23.68 -3.41 -11.23
C LEU A 325 -23.81 -4.67 -10.40
N ARG A 326 -24.43 -4.59 -9.23
CA ARG A 326 -24.73 -5.73 -8.37
C ARG A 326 -26.22 -5.80 -8.09
N ILE A 327 -26.78 -7.00 -8.14
CA ILE A 327 -28.16 -7.30 -7.78
C ILE A 327 -28.10 -8.34 -6.66
N ASN A 328 -28.79 -8.04 -5.56
CA ASN A 328 -28.95 -8.91 -4.40
C ASN A 328 -30.43 -9.19 -4.21
N TYR A 329 -30.79 -10.46 -4.03
CA TYR A 329 -32.14 -10.85 -3.67
C TYR A 329 -32.14 -11.85 -2.51
N VAL A 330 -32.80 -11.48 -1.41
CA VAL A 330 -32.92 -12.33 -0.22
C VAL A 330 -34.28 -13.02 -0.17
N ILE A 331 -34.26 -14.34 0.00
CA ILE A 331 -35.43 -15.20 0.15
C ILE A 331 -35.35 -15.88 1.52
N ARG A 332 -36.47 -16.00 2.23
CA ARG A 332 -36.53 -16.65 3.55
C ARG A 332 -37.48 -17.85 3.51
N PRO A 333 -37.06 -18.98 2.90
CA PRO A 333 -37.91 -20.16 2.80
C PRO A 333 -38.01 -20.89 4.16
N GLY A 334 -39.00 -21.77 4.36
CA GLY A 334 -39.17 -22.46 5.65
C GLY A 334 -38.02 -23.40 6.07
N PHE A 335 -37.10 -23.74 5.16
CA PHE A 335 -35.99 -24.68 5.38
C PHE A 335 -34.62 -24.01 5.55
N PHE A 336 -34.53 -22.68 5.38
CA PHE A 336 -33.33 -21.88 5.67
C PHE A 336 -33.74 -20.58 6.35
N ARG A 337 -32.93 -20.05 7.27
CA ARG A 337 -33.17 -18.70 7.80
C ARG A 337 -33.09 -17.64 6.71
N GLU A 338 -32.19 -17.83 5.75
CA GLU A 338 -31.94 -16.88 4.66
C GLU A 338 -31.25 -17.56 3.48
N VAL A 339 -31.67 -17.21 2.27
CA VAL A 339 -31.03 -17.56 1.00
C VAL A 339 -30.81 -16.26 0.24
N GLU A 340 -29.56 -15.87 0.03
CA GLU A 340 -29.21 -14.68 -0.74
C GLU A 340 -28.69 -15.09 -2.12
N LEU A 341 -29.33 -14.57 -3.16
CA LEU A 341 -28.89 -14.67 -4.54
C LEU A 341 -28.16 -13.39 -4.92
N ILE A 342 -26.95 -13.52 -5.47
CA ILE A 342 -26.12 -12.40 -5.89
C ILE A 342 -25.80 -12.55 -7.37
N VAL A 343 -26.03 -11.51 -8.15
CA VAL A 343 -25.56 -11.39 -9.53
C VAL A 343 -24.77 -10.09 -9.65
N GLN A 344 -23.60 -10.15 -10.27
CA GLN A 344 -22.72 -8.99 -10.43
C GLN A 344 -22.16 -8.92 -11.85
N VAL A 345 -22.20 -7.72 -12.42
CA VAL A 345 -21.55 -7.36 -13.68
C VAL A 345 -20.47 -6.34 -13.36
N ASN A 346 -19.22 -6.78 -13.44
CA ASN A 346 -18.07 -5.91 -13.25
C ASN A 346 -17.68 -5.27 -14.57
N ASN A 347 -17.23 -4.02 -14.52
CA ASN A 347 -16.88 -3.22 -15.69
C ASN A 347 -18.05 -3.24 -16.72
N LEU A 348 -19.23 -2.81 -16.27
CA LEU A 348 -20.51 -2.84 -17.00
C LEU A 348 -20.41 -2.27 -18.42
N LEU A 349 -19.61 -1.21 -18.59
CA LEU A 349 -19.40 -0.51 -19.85
C LEU A 349 -18.26 -1.10 -20.71
N ASN A 350 -17.61 -2.17 -20.25
CA ASN A 350 -16.51 -2.85 -20.93
C ASN A 350 -15.36 -1.89 -21.31
N HIS A 351 -14.98 -1.00 -20.40
CA HIS A 351 -13.88 -0.07 -20.58
C HIS A 351 -12.54 -0.83 -20.50
N TYR A 352 -11.65 -0.64 -21.47
CA TYR A 352 -10.26 -1.09 -21.37
C TYR A 352 -9.45 -0.06 -20.59
N TYR A 353 -8.75 -0.53 -19.56
CA TYR A 353 -7.96 0.32 -18.68
C TYR A 353 -6.84 -0.47 -18.00
N GLU A 354 -5.81 0.24 -17.59
CA GLU A 354 -4.64 -0.28 -16.91
C GLU A 354 -4.54 0.37 -15.52
N THR A 355 -4.26 -0.43 -14.50
CA THR A 355 -4.07 0.08 -13.14
C THR A 355 -2.61 0.20 -12.75
N ASN A 356 -1.72 -0.39 -13.55
CA ASN A 356 -0.31 -0.48 -13.26
C ASN A 356 0.52 -0.67 -14.55
N ALA A 357 1.81 -0.36 -14.49
CA ALA A 357 2.76 -0.50 -15.58
C ALA A 357 4.17 -0.76 -15.03
N TRP A 358 5.10 -1.06 -15.92
CA TRP A 358 6.52 -1.09 -15.63
C TRP A 358 7.29 -0.42 -16.76
N ILE A 359 8.49 0.06 -16.46
CA ILE A 359 9.33 0.77 -17.41
C ILE A 359 10.82 0.59 -17.10
N TYR A 360 11.63 0.40 -18.14
CA TYR A 360 13.08 0.52 -18.13
C TYR A 360 13.50 1.65 -19.06
N LYS A 361 14.49 2.42 -18.63
CA LYS A 361 14.97 3.62 -19.31
C LYS A 361 16.48 3.70 -19.27
N GLY A 362 17.05 4.43 -20.23
CA GLY A 362 18.47 4.71 -20.28
C GLY A 362 18.77 5.86 -21.22
N VAL A 363 19.98 6.41 -21.08
CA VAL A 363 20.51 7.44 -21.96
C VAL A 363 21.20 6.75 -23.12
N VAL A 364 20.76 6.98 -24.36
CA VAL A 364 21.30 6.26 -25.54
C VAL A 364 21.88 7.24 -26.54
N GLY A 365 23.21 7.24 -26.66
CA GLY A 365 23.95 8.16 -27.54
C GLY A 365 23.46 9.61 -27.41
N ASP A 366 23.18 10.24 -28.55
CA ASP A 366 22.67 11.62 -28.61
C ASP A 366 21.14 11.74 -28.39
N GLN A 367 20.42 10.64 -28.18
CA GLN A 367 18.96 10.64 -28.00
C GLN A 367 18.53 11.12 -26.62
N GLY A 368 19.46 11.12 -25.65
CA GLY A 368 19.15 11.41 -24.25
C GLY A 368 18.39 10.27 -23.57
N LEU A 369 17.74 10.59 -22.44
CA LEU A 369 16.96 9.62 -21.67
C LEU A 369 15.71 9.18 -22.43
N ILE A 370 15.66 7.91 -22.82
CA ILE A 370 14.55 7.29 -23.54
C ILE A 370 13.99 6.09 -22.78
N THR A 371 12.76 5.71 -23.11
CA THR A 371 12.21 4.40 -22.74
C THR A 371 12.92 3.33 -23.57
N ILE A 372 13.52 2.36 -22.90
CA ILE A 372 14.13 1.17 -23.54
C ILE A 372 13.06 0.11 -23.75
N GLU A 373 12.30 -0.16 -22.70
CA GLU A 373 11.24 -1.17 -22.70
C GLU A 373 10.19 -0.78 -21.67
N ASP A 374 8.92 -1.03 -21.97
CA ASP A 374 7.81 -0.80 -21.05
C ASP A 374 6.68 -1.83 -21.27
N GLY A 375 5.75 -1.84 -20.31
CA GLY A 375 4.57 -2.67 -20.43
C GLY A 375 3.50 -2.31 -19.41
N PHE A 376 2.27 -2.72 -19.71
CA PHE A 376 1.11 -2.45 -18.87
C PHE A 376 0.56 -3.73 -18.23
N PHE A 377 -0.14 -3.56 -17.10
CA PHE A 377 -0.95 -4.59 -16.47
C PHE A 377 -2.44 -4.30 -16.73
N PRO A 378 -2.98 -4.74 -17.89
CA PRO A 378 -4.36 -4.47 -18.27
C PRO A 378 -5.33 -5.16 -17.32
N GLN A 379 -6.44 -4.50 -17.04
CA GLN A 379 -7.52 -5.06 -16.24
C GLN A 379 -8.52 -5.81 -17.11
N ALA A 380 -9.28 -6.70 -16.47
CA ALA A 380 -10.32 -7.45 -17.15
C ALA A 380 -11.37 -6.50 -17.75
N GLY A 381 -11.80 -6.82 -18.97
CA GLY A 381 -13.02 -6.27 -19.53
C GLY A 381 -14.25 -6.67 -18.71
N ARG A 382 -15.42 -6.47 -19.29
CA ARG A 382 -16.68 -6.86 -18.65
C ARG A 382 -16.69 -8.35 -18.32
N HIS A 383 -17.03 -8.66 -17.07
CA HIS A 383 -17.16 -10.04 -16.61
C HIS A 383 -18.29 -10.16 -15.59
N PHE A 384 -18.75 -11.40 -15.39
CA PHE A 384 -19.96 -11.71 -14.65
C PHE A 384 -19.63 -12.65 -13.48
N MET A 385 -20.28 -12.41 -12.34
CA MET A 385 -20.21 -13.29 -11.18
C MET A 385 -21.61 -13.59 -10.68
N ALA A 386 -21.80 -14.80 -10.18
CA ALA A 386 -23.00 -15.21 -9.47
C ALA A 386 -22.61 -15.86 -8.14
N GLY A 387 -23.41 -15.63 -7.10
CA GLY A 387 -23.17 -16.14 -5.76
C GLY A 387 -24.46 -16.58 -5.07
N LEU A 388 -24.32 -17.53 -4.17
CA LEU A 388 -25.38 -18.05 -3.32
C LEU A 388 -24.86 -18.10 -1.88
N ASN A 389 -25.49 -17.37 -0.97
CA ASN A 389 -25.22 -17.48 0.46
C ASN A 389 -26.40 -18.16 1.15
N LEU A 390 -26.10 -19.16 1.98
CA LEU A 390 -27.09 -19.93 2.73
C LEU A 390 -26.87 -19.71 4.23
N ARG A 391 -27.91 -19.24 4.93
CA ARG A 391 -27.93 -19.14 6.40
C ARG A 391 -28.91 -20.16 6.97
N PHE A 392 -28.38 -21.09 7.76
CA PHE A 392 -29.11 -22.18 8.41
C PHE A 392 -29.66 -21.75 9.79
#